data_AF-W0P4M3-F1
#
_entry.id   AF-W0P4M3-F1
#
_cell.length_a   1.000
_cell.length_b   1.000
_cell.length_c   1.000
_cell.angle_alpha   90.00
_cell.angle_beta   90.00
_cell.angle_gamma   90.00
#
_symmetry.space_group_name_H-M   'P 1'
#
loop_
_entity.id
_entity.type
_entity.pdbx_description
1 polymer ?
#
loop_
_entity_poly.entity_id
_entity_poly.type
_entity_poly.pdbx_seq_one_letter_code
_entity_poly.pdbx_strand_id
1 'polypeptide(L)'
;MNKNSHKQNESKILEKIKWLSVSVFFILSIFINYYFYEKQLLLRILIIFFLVICSISILLCTKKGKNIFSYIKMSKKEMQKITWPEYKETLYTTFIVISVTIIISLILWGLDNIIFRLIAFIISLRF
;
A
#
# COMPACT_ATOMS: atom_id res chain seq x y z
N MET A 1 -4.36 -16.57 46.32
CA MET A 1 -4.11 -17.37 45.09
C MET A 1 -4.83 -16.70 43.91
N ASN A 2 -4.09 -16.26 42.90
CA ASN A 2 -4.48 -15.26 41.90
C ASN A 2 -5.43 -15.81 40.79
N LYS A 3 -6.71 -15.39 40.75
CA LYS A 3 -7.66 -15.76 39.69
C LYS A 3 -7.31 -15.16 38.31
N ASN A 4 -6.51 -14.09 38.28
CA ASN A 4 -6.22 -13.34 37.05
C ASN A 4 -5.13 -14.03 36.21
N SER A 5 -4.18 -14.71 36.85
CA SER A 5 -3.13 -15.48 36.16
C SER A 5 -3.69 -16.70 35.43
N HIS A 6 -4.69 -17.38 36.00
CA HIS A 6 -5.35 -18.52 35.34
C HIS A 6 -6.12 -18.08 34.08
N LYS A 7 -6.94 -17.01 34.16
CA LYS A 7 -7.68 -16.49 32.99
C LYS A 7 -6.75 -16.00 31.88
N GLN A 8 -5.62 -15.39 32.23
CA GLN A 8 -4.66 -14.91 31.23
C GLN A 8 -3.97 -16.09 30.51
N ASN A 9 -3.61 -17.15 31.23
CA ASN A 9 -2.99 -18.35 30.64
C ASN A 9 -3.95 -19.15 29.75
N GLU A 10 -5.21 -19.35 30.15
CA GLU A 10 -6.21 -20.01 29.29
C GLU A 10 -6.40 -19.28 27.96
N SER A 11 -6.46 -17.95 28.01
CA SER A 11 -6.63 -17.14 26.80
C SER A 11 -5.41 -17.17 25.86
N LYS A 12 -4.20 -17.37 26.41
CA LYS A 12 -2.95 -17.56 25.64
C LYS A 12 -2.89 -18.95 25.01
N ILE A 13 -3.29 -19.98 25.74
CA ILE A 13 -3.35 -21.36 25.25
C ILE A 13 -4.34 -21.47 24.08
N LEU A 14 -5.51 -20.84 24.21
CA LEU A 14 -6.56 -20.85 23.18
C LEU A 14 -6.11 -20.13 21.89
N GLU A 15 -5.32 -19.06 22.00
CA GLU A 15 -4.69 -18.41 20.84
C GLU A 15 -3.60 -19.28 20.21
N LYS A 16 -2.78 -19.95 21.01
CA LYS A 16 -1.73 -20.86 20.52
C LYS A 16 -2.34 -22.05 19.77
N ILE A 17 -3.46 -22.60 20.25
CA ILE A 17 -4.20 -23.68 19.58
C ILE A 17 -4.79 -23.20 18.24
N LYS A 18 -5.38 -21.98 18.20
CA LYS A 18 -5.89 -21.40 16.94
C LYS A 18 -4.78 -21.22 15.90
N TRP A 19 -3.60 -20.75 16.32
CA TRP A 19 -2.44 -20.62 15.44
C TRP A 19 -1.89 -21.97 14.96
N LEU A 20 -1.88 -22.98 15.83
CA LEU A 20 -1.49 -24.34 15.46
C LEU A 20 -2.43 -24.91 14.39
N SER A 21 -3.74 -24.70 14.54
CA SER A 21 -4.75 -25.12 13.56
C SER A 21 -4.51 -24.50 12.18
N VAL A 22 -4.21 -23.20 12.12
CA VAL A 22 -3.87 -22.51 10.86
C VAL A 22 -2.63 -23.12 10.20
N SER A 23 -1.58 -23.44 10.96
CA SER A 23 -0.39 -24.11 10.41
C SER A 23 -0.70 -25.50 9.85
N VAL A 24 -1.53 -26.28 10.56
CA VAL A 24 -1.95 -27.61 10.10
C VAL A 24 -2.72 -27.51 8.78
N PHE A 25 -3.66 -26.57 8.66
CA PHE A 25 -4.38 -26.32 7.41
C PHE A 25 -3.46 -25.96 6.25
N PHE A 26 -2.41 -25.16 6.50
CA PHE A 26 -1.46 -24.77 5.47
C PHE A 26 -0.64 -25.96 4.96
N ILE A 27 -0.15 -26.80 5.89
CA ILE A 27 0.58 -28.03 5.58
C ILE A 27 -0.32 -28.98 4.77
N LEU A 28 -1.57 -29.16 5.21
CA LEU A 28 -2.55 -30.02 4.53
C LEU A 28 -2.79 -29.56 3.08
N SER A 29 -2.86 -28.25 2.85
CA SER A 29 -3.02 -27.67 1.50
C SER A 29 -1.87 -28.04 0.56
N ILE A 30 -0.63 -28.07 1.06
CA ILE A 30 0.56 -28.49 0.30
C ILE A 30 0.49 -29.98 -0.05
N PHE A 31 0.11 -30.83 0.92
CA PHE A 31 -0.05 -32.28 0.69
C PHE A 31 -1.12 -32.59 -0.36
N ILE A 32 -2.25 -31.88 -0.31
CA ILE A 32 -3.34 -32.01 -1.29
C ILE A 32 -2.84 -31.63 -2.70
N ASN A 33 -2.05 -30.55 -2.80
CA ASN A 33 -1.49 -30.12 -4.07
C ASN A 33 -0.54 -31.17 -4.68
N TYR A 34 0.25 -31.85 -3.84
CA TYR A 34 1.14 -32.92 -4.28
C TYR A 34 0.36 -34.17 -4.76
N TYR A 35 -0.64 -34.62 -3.99
CA TYR A 35 -1.37 -35.85 -4.31
C TYR A 35 -2.25 -35.74 -5.57
N PHE A 36 -2.83 -34.56 -5.81
CA PHE A 36 -3.75 -34.32 -6.95
C PHE A 36 -3.06 -33.70 -8.17
N TYR A 37 -1.74 -33.86 -8.33
CA TYR A 37 -0.98 -33.23 -9.41
C TYR A 37 -1.45 -33.67 -10.81
N GLU A 38 -1.75 -34.96 -11.02
CA GLU A 38 -2.03 -35.48 -12.37
C GLU A 38 -3.51 -35.71 -12.69
N LYS A 39 -4.41 -35.77 -11.70
CA LYS A 39 -5.73 -36.39 -11.90
C LYS A 39 -6.87 -35.47 -12.38
N GLN A 40 -6.87 -34.17 -12.04
CA GLN A 40 -7.83 -33.16 -12.55
C GLN A 40 -7.62 -31.78 -11.90
N LEU A 41 -7.54 -30.71 -12.72
CA LEU A 41 -7.21 -29.35 -12.27
C LEU A 41 -8.35 -28.68 -11.46
N LEU A 42 -9.61 -28.95 -11.82
CA LEU A 42 -10.80 -28.32 -11.22
C LEU A 42 -11.03 -28.74 -9.75
N LEU A 43 -10.93 -30.03 -9.44
CA LEU A 43 -11.09 -30.55 -8.08
C LEU A 43 -10.01 -29.97 -7.13
N ARG A 44 -8.78 -29.81 -7.62
CA ARG A 44 -7.67 -29.22 -6.87
C ARG A 44 -7.97 -27.78 -6.43
N ILE A 45 -8.46 -26.96 -7.38
CA ILE A 45 -8.84 -25.56 -7.08
C ILE A 45 -9.90 -25.51 -5.99
N LEU A 46 -10.91 -26.39 -6.05
CA LEU A 46 -12.06 -26.34 -5.17
C LEU A 46 -11.71 -26.74 -3.73
N ILE A 47 -10.92 -27.81 -3.54
CA ILE A 47 -10.44 -28.21 -2.21
C ILE A 47 -9.51 -27.14 -1.60
N ILE A 48 -8.56 -26.62 -2.38
CA ILE A 48 -7.61 -25.62 -1.87
C ILE A 48 -8.34 -24.33 -1.48
N PHE A 49 -9.29 -23.89 -2.31
CA PHE A 49 -10.11 -22.72 -2.02
C PHE A 49 -10.88 -22.88 -0.71
N PHE A 50 -11.49 -24.05 -0.49
CA PHE A 50 -12.19 -24.35 0.75
C PHE A 50 -11.27 -24.33 1.99
N LEU A 51 -10.09 -24.95 1.90
CA LEU A 51 -9.09 -24.93 2.99
C LEU A 51 -8.62 -23.51 3.33
N VAL A 52 -8.38 -22.69 2.30
CA VAL A 52 -7.95 -21.30 2.47
C VAL A 52 -9.05 -20.47 3.13
N ILE A 53 -10.32 -20.65 2.73
CA ILE A 53 -11.49 -20.01 3.36
C ILE A 53 -11.59 -20.37 4.84
N CYS A 54 -11.40 -21.65 5.19
CA CYS A 54 -11.43 -22.11 6.58
C CYS A 54 -10.30 -21.47 7.40
N SER A 55 -9.08 -21.49 6.86
CA SER A 55 -7.90 -20.90 7.50
C SER A 55 -8.07 -19.41 7.77
N ILE A 56 -8.52 -18.65 6.77
CA ILE A 56 -8.83 -17.22 6.90
C ILE A 56 -9.91 -16.96 7.97
N SER A 57 -10.97 -17.75 7.99
CA SER A 57 -12.04 -17.61 8.99
C SER A 57 -11.52 -17.78 10.42
N ILE A 58 -10.66 -18.78 10.65
CA ILE A 58 -10.02 -19.03 11.95
C ILE A 58 -9.09 -17.88 12.35
N LEU A 59 -8.36 -17.32 11.38
CA LEU A 59 -7.44 -16.21 11.57
C LEU A 59 -8.17 -14.92 11.95
N LEU A 60 -9.30 -14.63 11.31
CA LEU A 60 -10.19 -13.51 11.65
C LEU A 60 -10.82 -13.65 13.06
N CYS A 61 -11.16 -14.87 13.48
CA CYS A 61 -11.69 -15.14 14.83
C CYS A 61 -10.62 -15.10 15.95
N THR A 62 -9.34 -14.89 15.63
CA THR A 62 -8.25 -14.80 16.62
C THR A 62 -8.16 -13.38 17.20
N LYS A 63 -7.63 -13.23 18.44
CA LYS A 63 -7.50 -11.90 19.08
C LYS A 63 -6.73 -10.90 18.22
N LYS A 64 -5.64 -11.34 17.57
CA LYS A 64 -4.90 -10.54 16.58
C LYS A 64 -5.78 -10.09 15.42
N GLY A 65 -6.65 -10.97 14.89
CA GLY A 65 -7.59 -10.65 13.81
C GLY A 65 -8.61 -9.57 14.20
N LYS A 66 -9.20 -9.68 15.40
CA LYS A 66 -10.10 -8.64 15.94
C LYS A 66 -9.40 -7.29 16.13
N ASN A 67 -8.16 -7.29 16.63
CA ASN A 67 -7.38 -6.07 16.77
C ASN A 67 -7.13 -5.41 15.40
N ILE A 68 -6.71 -6.18 14.39
CA ILE A 68 -6.50 -5.69 13.02
C ILE A 68 -7.78 -5.08 12.44
N PHE A 69 -8.93 -5.72 12.65
CA PHE A 69 -10.22 -5.17 12.22
C PHE A 69 -10.56 -3.83 12.91
N SER A 70 -10.26 -3.69 14.21
CA SER A 70 -10.38 -2.42 14.93
C SER A 70 -9.43 -1.35 14.39
N TYR A 71 -8.18 -1.72 14.07
CA TYR A 71 -7.21 -0.79 13.48
C TYR A 71 -7.66 -0.29 12.10
N ILE A 72 -8.19 -1.17 11.25
CA ILE A 72 -8.76 -0.79 9.96
C ILE A 72 -9.92 0.21 10.15
N LYS A 73 -10.78 -0.05 11.14
CA LYS A 73 -11.90 0.86 11.46
C LYS A 73 -11.40 2.23 11.96
N MET A 74 -10.34 2.26 12.76
CA MET A 74 -9.71 3.50 13.23
C MET A 74 -9.02 4.25 12.08
N SER A 75 -8.28 3.55 11.23
CA SER A 75 -7.59 4.12 10.06
C SER A 75 -8.59 4.72 9.06
N LYS A 76 -9.75 4.09 8.82
CA LYS A 76 -10.82 4.69 8.01
C LYS A 76 -11.35 6.01 8.60
N LYS A 77 -11.47 6.10 9.93
CA LYS A 77 -11.89 7.35 10.59
C LYS A 77 -10.83 8.44 10.47
N GLU A 78 -9.55 8.10 10.45
CA GLU A 78 -8.45 9.05 10.24
C GLU A 78 -8.35 9.48 8.78
N MET A 79 -8.54 8.56 7.85
CA MET A 79 -8.57 8.83 6.42
C MET A 79 -9.70 9.80 6.04
N GLN A 80 -10.83 9.76 6.78
CA GLN A 80 -11.91 10.75 6.66
C GLN A 80 -11.54 12.14 7.21
N LYS A 81 -10.50 12.26 8.03
CA LYS A 81 -9.96 13.56 8.48
C LYS A 81 -9.01 14.17 7.47
N ILE A 82 -8.61 13.44 6.44
CA ILE A 82 -7.84 13.98 5.33
C ILE A 82 -8.82 14.84 4.52
N THR A 83 -8.83 16.13 4.82
CA THR A 83 -9.43 17.15 3.95
C THR A 83 -8.61 17.17 2.68
N TRP A 84 -8.97 16.32 1.72
CA TRP A 84 -8.37 16.39 0.39
C TRP A 84 -8.52 17.82 -0.12
N PRO A 85 -7.41 18.43 -0.57
CA PRO A 85 -7.39 19.84 -0.94
C PRO A 85 -8.46 20.11 -2.00
N GLU A 86 -9.21 21.21 -1.83
CA GLU A 86 -10.19 21.65 -2.81
C GLU A 86 -9.47 22.01 -4.12
N TYR A 87 -10.06 21.63 -5.25
CA TYR A 87 -9.46 21.83 -6.58
C TYR A 87 -9.03 23.28 -6.84
N LYS A 88 -9.72 24.25 -6.25
CA LYS A 88 -9.44 25.68 -6.40
C LYS A 88 -8.07 26.06 -5.84
N GLU A 89 -7.72 25.59 -4.64
CA GLU A 89 -6.43 25.89 -3.98
C GLU A 89 -5.24 25.33 -4.78
N THR A 90 -5.42 24.16 -5.38
CA THR A 90 -4.38 23.51 -6.20
C THR A 90 -4.18 24.26 -7.54
N LEU A 91 -5.25 24.83 -8.10
CA LEU A 91 -5.19 25.61 -9.33
C LEU A 91 -4.53 26.97 -9.13
N TYR A 92 -4.81 27.66 -8.02
CA TYR A 92 -4.14 28.94 -7.71
C TYR A 92 -2.62 28.77 -7.61
N THR A 93 -2.17 27.74 -6.89
CA THR A 93 -0.73 27.48 -6.72
C THR A 93 -0.06 27.08 -8.03
N THR A 94 -0.67 26.21 -8.85
CA THR A 94 -0.12 25.86 -10.18
C THR A 94 -0.10 27.05 -11.14
N PHE A 95 -1.14 27.90 -11.15
CA PHE A 95 -1.18 29.09 -12.00
C PHE A 95 -0.09 30.12 -11.62
N ILE A 96 0.16 30.30 -10.32
CA ILE A 96 1.28 31.13 -9.82
C ILE A 96 2.61 30.58 -10.34
N VAL A 97 2.85 29.27 -10.20
CA VAL A 97 4.11 28.64 -10.66
C VAL A 97 4.28 28.77 -12.18
N ILE A 98 3.22 28.54 -12.96
CA ILE A 98 3.23 28.71 -14.42
C ILE A 98 3.57 30.17 -14.79
N SER A 99 2.94 31.14 -14.13
CA SER A 99 3.18 32.56 -14.39
C SER A 99 4.65 32.94 -14.12
N VAL A 100 5.19 32.52 -12.97
CA VAL A 100 6.59 32.77 -12.62
C VAL A 100 7.55 32.09 -13.60
N THR A 101 7.26 30.86 -14.01
CA THR A 101 8.09 30.10 -14.96
C THR A 101 8.11 30.76 -16.34
N ILE A 102 6.98 31.27 -16.82
CA ILE A 102 6.88 32.01 -18.10
C ILE A 102 7.75 33.27 -18.04
N ILE A 103 7.69 34.03 -16.95
CA ILE A 103 8.46 35.27 -16.78
C ILE A 103 9.96 34.96 -16.82
N ILE A 104 10.41 33.94 -16.07
CA ILE A 104 11.82 33.55 -16.03
C ILE A 104 12.29 33.05 -17.41
N SER A 105 11.49 32.20 -18.06
CA SER A 105 11.78 31.68 -19.40
C SER A 105 11.93 32.81 -20.43
N LEU A 106 11.03 33.80 -20.39
CA LEU A 106 11.07 34.96 -21.28
C LEU A 106 12.32 35.82 -21.06
N ILE A 107 12.71 36.02 -19.79
CA ILE A 107 13.92 36.77 -19.42
C ILE A 107 15.18 36.05 -19.87
N LEU A 108 15.29 34.74 -19.62
CA LEU A 108 16.44 33.95 -20.08
C LEU A 108 16.53 34.02 -21.60
N TRP A 109 15.44 33.70 -22.31
CA TRP A 109 15.39 33.75 -23.76
C TRP A 109 15.80 35.12 -24.33
N GLY A 110 15.35 36.22 -23.74
CA GLY A 110 15.75 37.57 -24.15
C GLY A 110 17.25 37.83 -23.98
N LEU A 111 17.81 37.44 -22.83
CA LEU A 111 19.23 37.59 -22.52
C LEU A 111 20.10 36.70 -23.42
N ASP A 112 19.71 35.44 -23.62
CA ASP A 112 20.41 34.50 -24.50
C ASP A 112 20.50 35.05 -25.94
N ASN A 113 19.40 35.62 -26.46
CA ASN A 113 19.39 36.24 -27.79
C ASN A 113 20.30 37.47 -27.89
N ILE A 114 20.36 38.31 -26.84
CA ILE A 114 21.23 39.49 -26.83
C ILE A 114 22.70 39.08 -26.81
N ILE A 115 23.03 38.09 -25.97
CA ILE A 115 24.39 37.57 -25.81
C ILE A 115 24.83 36.91 -27.12
N PHE A 116 23.99 36.05 -27.71
CA PHE A 116 24.27 35.41 -28.99
C PHE A 116 24.53 36.44 -30.11
N ARG A 117 23.72 37.50 -30.18
CA ARG A 117 23.91 38.56 -31.19
C ARG A 117 25.21 39.34 -30.99
N LEU A 118 25.58 39.65 -29.75
CA LEU A 118 26.85 40.31 -29.43
C LEU A 118 28.05 39.43 -29.80
N ILE A 119 28.00 38.15 -29.48
CA ILE A 119 29.04 37.19 -29.83
C ILE A 119 29.16 37.06 -31.36
N ALA A 120 28.04 36.93 -32.06
CA ALA A 120 28.03 36.86 -33.53
C ALA A 120 28.62 38.12 -34.18
N PHE A 121 28.29 39.31 -33.65
CA PHE A 121 28.86 40.57 -34.11
C PHE A 121 30.39 40.61 -33.95
N ILE A 122 30.90 40.20 -32.78
CA ILE A 122 32.34 40.17 -32.50
C ILE A 122 33.08 39.20 -33.45
N ILE A 123 32.49 38.04 -33.73
CA ILE A 123 33.07 37.02 -34.63
C ILE A 123 33.05 37.53 -36.07
N SER A 124 31.96 38.17 -36.50
CA SER A 124 31.86 38.74 -37.86
C SER A 124 32.80 39.91 -38.12
N LEU A 125 33.26 40.59 -37.07
CA LEU A 125 34.23 41.68 -37.18
C LEU A 125 35.69 41.18 -37.25
N ARG A 126 35.92 39.94 -36.79
CA ARG A 126 37.23 39.29 -36.72
C ARG A 126 37.59 38.56 -38.02
N PHE A 127 36.61 38.22 -38.84
CA PHE A 127 36.75 37.61 -40.17
C PHE A 127 36.46 38.64 -41.26
#